data_AF-A0A7C3NEZ9-F1
#
_entry.id   AF-A0A7C3NEZ9-F1
#
_cell.length_a   1.000
_cell.length_b   1.000
_cell.length_c   1.000
_cell.angle_alpha   90.00
_cell.angle_beta   90.00
_cell.angle_gamma   90.00
#
_symmetry.space_group_name_H-M   'P 1'
#
loop_
_entity.id
_entity.type
_entity.pdbx_description
1 polymer ?
#
loop_
_entity_poly.entity_id
_entity_poly.type
_entity_poly.pdbx_seq_one_letter_code
_entity_poly.pdbx_strand_id
1 'polypeptide(L)'
;MGFRLQRSIKLGKFLRLNISKSGIGLSAGVPGLRLSTGPRGTHFNIGLPGTGLSYRKKLGSKTLSDYTQQIEHPEAQARSVQLPELPSPGFFAPRHEKALHRALEAYRAGRNDEALEYFLEAAPEEPGAAIFAAALLAEKDKMDYKAVELLENLVQSDGEFPTPLMEKYLAEARVDIEITPNVTTSAPVDGLAATLLLVELYQAQRRVREAIALLEEIEELANEPVLTLSLCELYASRDLWDGIIERAKNTEPVDDVTLEILIYYARAMQEKGMHEAAVSVLTKALRRTKDRSPVLLNEARYWRAISYLEQGKQSQANKEFQRIYAEDPDFRDVAARLEAFRLR
;
A
#
# COMPACT_ATOMS: atom_id res chain seq x y z
N MET A 1 21.28 31.92 32.59
CA MET A 1 21.66 30.51 32.71
C MET A 1 20.43 29.71 33.10
N GLY A 2 19.79 29.00 32.17
CA GLY A 2 18.53 28.29 32.43
C GLY A 2 18.74 26.78 32.47
N PHE A 3 18.19 26.10 33.47
CA PHE A 3 18.18 24.64 33.55
C PHE A 3 17.37 24.07 32.37
N ARG A 4 17.98 23.15 31.60
CA ARG A 4 17.31 22.40 30.51
C ARG A 4 16.87 21.04 31.06
N LEU A 5 15.56 20.82 31.15
CA LEU A 5 15.00 19.50 31.42
C LEU A 5 14.77 18.77 30.09
N GLN A 6 15.49 17.67 29.88
CA GLN A 6 15.27 16.73 28.77
C GLN A 6 15.35 15.31 29.32
N ARG A 7 14.28 14.54 29.17
CA ARG A 7 14.21 13.13 29.59
C ARG A 7 13.93 12.26 28.37
N SER A 8 14.71 11.20 28.17
CA SER A 8 14.50 10.22 27.09
C SER A 8 14.19 8.87 27.71
N ILE A 9 13.04 8.28 27.37
CA ILE A 9 12.56 6.99 27.87
C ILE A 9 12.59 6.00 26.71
N LYS A 10 13.24 4.84 26.89
CA LYS A 10 13.22 3.77 25.90
C LYS A 10 11.86 3.06 26.00
N LEU A 11 11.14 2.96 24.88
CA LEU A 11 9.87 2.24 24.78
C LEU A 11 10.04 0.86 24.12
N GLY A 12 11.26 0.52 23.69
CA GLY A 12 11.62 -0.74 23.05
C GLY A 12 13.04 -0.69 22.49
N LYS A 13 13.43 -1.68 21.68
CA LYS A 13 14.78 -1.78 21.08
C LYS A 13 15.11 -0.59 20.17
N PHE A 14 14.10 -0.05 19.46
CA PHE A 14 14.29 1.00 18.45
C PHE A 14 13.46 2.28 18.68
N LEU A 15 12.58 2.30 19.68
CA LEU A 15 11.68 3.42 19.98
C LEU A 15 12.09 4.16 21.26
N ARG A 16 12.07 5.50 21.20
CA ARG A 16 12.33 6.37 22.35
C ARG A 16 11.34 7.53 22.40
N LEU A 17 10.82 7.77 23.60
CA LEU A 17 10.04 8.96 23.92
C LEU A 17 10.98 10.04 24.47
N ASN A 18 10.95 11.24 23.90
CA ASN A 18 11.72 12.39 24.34
C ASN A 18 10.80 13.46 24.90
N ILE A 19 10.95 13.75 26.19
CA ILE A 19 10.17 14.77 26.90
C ILE A 19 11.07 15.99 27.09
N SER A 20 10.61 17.16 26.64
CA SER A 20 11.34 18.44 26.69
C SER A 20 10.39 19.59 27.02
N LYS A 21 10.94 20.76 27.36
CA LYS A 21 10.15 21.99 27.62
C LYS A 21 9.19 22.39 26.48
N SER A 22 9.49 21.99 25.24
CA SER A 22 8.66 22.29 24.06
C SER A 22 7.55 21.27 23.79
N GLY A 23 7.49 20.16 24.53
CA GLY A 23 6.54 19.07 24.33
C GLY A 23 7.20 17.70 24.14
N ILE A 24 6.34 16.70 23.89
CA ILE A 24 6.69 15.28 23.74
C ILE A 24 7.06 15.00 22.29
N GLY A 25 8.15 14.28 22.07
CA GLY A 25 8.58 13.81 20.76
C GLY A 25 8.89 12.32 20.77
N LEU A 26 8.76 11.67 19.62
CA LEU A 26 9.07 10.25 19.41
C LEU A 26 10.28 10.11 18.48
N SER A 27 11.22 9.26 18.83
CA SER A 27 12.35 8.89 17.99
C SER A 27 12.33 7.39 17.73
N ALA A 28 12.31 7.01 16.46
CA ALA A 28 12.37 5.63 16.00
C ALA A 28 13.65 5.42 15.16
N GLY A 29 14.38 4.33 15.40
CA GLY A 29 15.45 3.87 14.52
C GLY A 29 16.68 3.30 15.21
N VAL A 30 17.53 2.70 14.37
CA VAL A 30 18.76 1.98 14.72
C VAL A 30 19.96 2.93 14.82
N PRO A 31 21.08 2.52 15.44
CA PRO A 31 22.32 3.29 15.41
C PRO A 31 22.73 3.60 13.96
N GLY A 32 22.83 4.88 13.60
CA GLY A 32 23.14 5.32 12.24
C GLY A 32 21.95 5.66 11.36
N LEU A 33 20.70 5.33 11.73
CA LEU A 33 19.52 5.76 10.99
C LEU A 33 18.34 5.97 11.96
N ARG A 34 17.99 7.23 12.21
CA ARG A 34 16.99 7.61 13.22
C ARG A 34 16.10 8.75 12.75
N LEU A 35 14.80 8.52 12.78
CA LEU A 35 13.78 9.55 12.59
C LEU A 35 13.30 10.05 13.96
N SER A 36 13.20 11.37 14.12
CA SER A 36 12.72 12.01 15.35
C SER A 36 11.62 13.00 15.03
N THR A 37 10.41 12.73 15.49
CA THR A 37 9.27 13.65 15.40
C THR A 37 9.03 14.34 16.74
N GLY A 38 8.63 15.59 16.70
CA GLY A 38 8.31 16.35 17.91
C GLY A 38 7.87 17.78 17.59
N PRO A 39 7.68 18.62 18.61
CA PRO A 39 7.08 19.96 18.49
C PRO A 39 7.85 20.93 17.59
N ARG A 40 9.11 20.61 17.25
CA ARG A 40 9.97 21.41 16.35
C ARG A 40 10.04 20.85 14.93
N GLY A 41 9.21 19.87 14.60
CA GLY A 41 9.14 19.21 13.29
C GLY A 41 9.83 17.84 13.26
N THR A 42 9.66 17.14 12.15
CA THR A 42 10.25 15.81 11.92
C THR A 42 11.67 15.96 11.38
N HIS A 43 12.61 15.25 11.99
CA HIS A 43 14.02 15.25 11.61
C HIS A 43 14.47 13.82 11.29
N PHE A 44 15.04 13.64 10.12
CA PHE A 44 15.72 12.42 9.71
C PHE A 44 17.21 12.58 9.97
N ASN A 45 17.82 11.63 10.68
CA ASN A 45 19.25 11.56 10.93
C ASN A 45 19.80 10.27 10.34
N ILE A 46 20.79 10.38 9.45
CA ILE A 46 21.58 9.25 8.95
C ILE A 46 23.04 9.47 9.35
N GLY A 47 23.76 8.43 9.77
CA GLY A 47 25.14 8.52 10.19
C GLY A 47 25.88 7.22 9.92
N LEU A 48 27.08 7.35 9.39
CA LEU A 48 27.93 6.21 9.04
C LEU A 48 28.67 5.73 10.30
N PRO A 49 28.40 4.52 10.79
CA PRO A 49 29.02 4.00 12.01
C PRO A 49 30.56 4.00 11.91
N GLY A 50 31.25 4.41 12.98
CA GLY A 50 32.71 4.42 13.04
C GLY A 50 33.41 5.58 12.32
N THR A 51 32.69 6.44 11.57
CA THR A 51 33.30 7.54 10.78
C THR A 51 33.13 8.93 11.40
N GLY A 52 32.22 9.08 12.37
CA GLY A 52 31.83 10.38 12.93
C GLY A 52 30.96 11.25 12.00
N LEU A 53 30.69 10.81 10.77
CA LEU A 53 29.87 11.54 9.80
C LEU A 53 28.38 11.28 10.05
N SER A 54 27.61 12.36 10.23
CA SER A 54 26.15 12.30 10.35
C SER A 54 25.49 13.46 9.59
N TYR A 55 24.37 13.16 8.93
CA TYR A 55 23.55 14.07 8.16
C TYR A 55 22.15 14.14 8.76
N ARG A 56 21.68 15.36 9.03
CA ARG A 56 20.36 15.65 9.63
C ARG A 56 19.53 16.50 8.68
N LYS A 57 18.36 16.00 8.25
CA LYS A 57 17.42 16.71 7.38
C LYS A 57 16.07 16.90 8.07
N LYS A 58 15.53 18.13 8.05
CA LYS A 58 14.16 18.42 8.50
C LYS A 58 13.19 18.11 7.36
N LEU A 59 12.17 17.29 7.61
CA LEU A 59 11.16 16.92 6.61
C LEU A 59 10.03 17.96 6.64
N GLY A 60 9.65 18.47 5.46
CA GLY A 60 8.51 19.38 5.27
C GLY A 60 7.22 18.61 4.99
N SER A 61 6.07 19.12 5.43
CA SER A 61 4.76 18.56 5.07
C SER A 61 4.33 19.13 3.72
N LYS A 62 4.39 18.34 2.66
CA LYS A 62 3.55 18.56 1.46
C LYS A 62 2.40 17.57 1.54
N THR A 63 1.19 18.09 1.32
CA THR A 63 -0.07 17.39 1.50
C THR A 63 -0.38 16.55 0.26
N LEU A 64 -0.68 15.27 0.50
CA LEU A 64 -1.11 14.23 -0.45
C LEU A 64 -2.44 14.50 -1.19
N SER A 65 -2.82 15.76 -1.35
CA SER A 65 -4.14 16.17 -1.84
C SER A 65 -4.27 16.13 -3.36
N ASP A 66 -3.18 16.35 -4.10
CA ASP A 66 -3.27 16.62 -5.55
C ASP A 66 -3.18 15.36 -6.42
N TYR A 67 -2.77 14.21 -5.86
CA TYR A 67 -2.65 12.96 -6.63
C TYR A 67 -3.93 12.11 -6.61
N THR A 68 -4.80 12.31 -5.61
CA THR A 68 -5.99 11.46 -5.36
C THR A 68 -7.29 12.05 -5.93
N GLN A 69 -7.33 13.33 -6.30
CA GLN A 69 -8.59 13.98 -6.71
C GLN A 69 -8.95 13.91 -8.21
N GLN A 70 -8.13 13.27 -9.06
CA GLN A 70 -8.37 13.26 -10.52
C GLN A 70 -8.62 11.88 -11.14
N ILE A 71 -8.70 10.83 -10.34
CA ILE A 71 -9.18 9.53 -10.82
C ILE A 71 -10.58 9.38 -10.23
N GLU A 72 -11.61 9.58 -11.04
CA GLU A 72 -12.96 9.13 -10.69
C GLU A 72 -12.86 7.64 -10.39
N HIS A 73 -13.06 7.27 -9.13
CA HIS A 73 -13.17 5.89 -8.72
C HIS A 73 -14.26 5.24 -9.57
N PRO A 74 -13.97 4.17 -10.34
CA PRO A 74 -15.02 3.25 -10.73
C PRO A 74 -15.71 2.85 -9.43
N GLU A 75 -17.03 3.02 -9.37
CA GLU A 75 -17.87 2.64 -8.23
C GLU A 75 -17.33 1.36 -7.61
N ALA A 76 -17.05 1.38 -6.30
CA ALA A 76 -16.56 0.25 -5.54
C ALA A 76 -17.39 -0.99 -5.90
N GLN A 77 -16.87 -1.81 -6.82
CA GLN A 77 -17.49 -3.07 -7.17
C GLN A 77 -17.45 -3.87 -5.89
N ALA A 78 -18.63 -4.25 -5.41
CA ALA A 78 -18.82 -4.91 -4.13
C ALA A 78 -17.76 -6.01 -3.97
N ARG A 79 -16.96 -5.90 -2.89
CA ARG A 79 -16.00 -6.92 -2.48
C ARG A 79 -16.75 -8.25 -2.36
N SER A 80 -16.65 -9.11 -3.36
CA SER A 80 -17.38 -10.38 -3.37
C SER A 80 -16.41 -11.49 -3.00
N VAL A 81 -16.43 -11.92 -1.73
CA VAL A 81 -15.73 -13.16 -1.36
C VAL A 81 -16.52 -14.33 -1.94
N GLN A 82 -15.89 -15.09 -2.84
CA GLN A 82 -16.44 -16.35 -3.33
C GLN A 82 -16.13 -17.44 -2.30
N LEU A 83 -17.17 -17.96 -1.63
CA LEU A 83 -17.01 -19.04 -0.64
C LEU A 83 -17.37 -20.40 -1.25
N PRO A 84 -16.64 -21.49 -0.92
CA PRO A 84 -17.00 -22.86 -1.32
C PRO A 84 -18.26 -23.37 -0.59
N GLU A 85 -18.74 -24.56 -0.95
CA GLU A 85 -19.76 -25.27 -0.16
C GLU A 85 -19.24 -25.52 1.26
N LEU A 86 -20.03 -25.14 2.26
CA LEU A 86 -19.61 -25.19 3.66
C LEU A 86 -19.88 -26.59 4.24
N PRO A 87 -18.85 -27.37 4.61
CA PRO A 87 -19.07 -28.63 5.30
C PRO A 87 -19.63 -28.36 6.71
N SER A 88 -20.62 -29.13 7.17
CA SER A 88 -21.14 -28.92 8.52
C SER A 88 -20.10 -29.26 9.60
N PRO A 89 -20.06 -28.50 10.71
CA PRO A 89 -19.17 -28.80 11.83
C PRO A 89 -19.56 -30.15 12.46
N GLY A 90 -18.55 -30.87 12.95
CA GLY A 90 -18.78 -32.13 13.66
C GLY A 90 -19.61 -31.91 14.94
N PHE A 91 -20.26 -32.98 15.42
CA PHE A 91 -21.06 -32.91 16.65
C PHE A 91 -20.26 -32.37 17.85
N PHE A 92 -19.01 -32.80 17.98
CA PHE A 92 -18.05 -32.40 19.01
C PHE A 92 -17.18 -31.20 18.62
N ALA A 93 -17.51 -30.49 17.54
CA ALA A 93 -16.79 -29.28 17.16
C ALA A 93 -16.82 -28.25 18.30
N PRO A 94 -15.69 -27.57 18.56
CA PRO A 94 -15.59 -26.55 19.59
C PRO A 94 -16.45 -25.33 19.26
N ARG A 95 -16.62 -24.43 20.25
CA ARG A 95 -17.52 -23.27 20.12
C ARG A 95 -17.08 -22.32 19.01
N HIS A 96 -15.79 -22.01 18.92
CA HIS A 96 -15.21 -21.13 17.91
C HIS A 96 -15.42 -21.67 16.48
N GLU A 97 -15.29 -22.97 16.24
CA GLU A 97 -15.61 -23.59 14.93
C GLU A 97 -17.10 -23.46 14.59
N LYS A 98 -18.00 -23.69 15.56
CA LYS A 98 -19.45 -23.53 15.36
C LYS A 98 -19.83 -22.08 15.07
N ALA A 99 -19.16 -21.13 15.73
CA ALA A 99 -19.33 -19.70 15.48
C ALA A 99 -18.83 -19.33 14.07
N LEU A 100 -17.63 -19.78 13.67
CA LEU A 100 -17.10 -19.57 12.32
C LEU A 100 -18.05 -20.11 11.23
N HIS A 101 -18.58 -21.32 11.39
CA HIS A 101 -19.54 -21.87 10.44
C HIS A 101 -20.81 -21.01 10.31
N ARG A 102 -21.41 -20.59 11.43
CA ARG A 102 -22.59 -19.70 11.42
C ARG A 102 -22.28 -18.36 10.78
N ALA A 103 -21.09 -17.81 11.04
CA ALA A 103 -20.64 -16.57 10.43
C ALA A 103 -20.58 -16.70 8.90
N LEU A 104 -20.01 -17.79 8.39
CA LEU A 104 -19.91 -18.05 6.96
C LEU A 104 -21.29 -18.31 6.32
N GLU A 105 -22.20 -19.02 7.00
CA GLU A 105 -23.59 -19.19 6.53
C GLU A 105 -24.33 -17.84 6.45
N ALA A 106 -24.21 -17.00 7.48
CA ALA A 106 -24.81 -15.66 7.49
C ALA A 106 -24.22 -14.77 6.39
N TYR A 107 -22.90 -14.79 6.21
CA TYR A 107 -22.19 -14.04 5.18
C TYR A 107 -22.63 -14.45 3.77
N ARG A 108 -22.71 -15.77 3.48
CA ARG A 108 -23.24 -16.29 2.20
C ARG A 108 -24.68 -15.87 1.93
N ALA A 109 -25.48 -15.72 2.98
CA ALA A 109 -26.86 -15.26 2.89
C ALA A 109 -26.99 -13.72 2.76
N GLY A 110 -25.88 -12.98 2.68
CA GLY A 110 -25.85 -11.52 2.64
C GLY A 110 -26.23 -10.84 3.96
N ARG A 111 -26.28 -11.60 5.07
CA ARG A 111 -26.62 -11.10 6.41
C ARG A 111 -25.36 -10.63 7.13
N ASN A 112 -24.72 -9.59 6.58
CA ASN A 112 -23.38 -9.15 7.00
C ASN A 112 -23.29 -8.70 8.47
N ASP A 113 -24.37 -8.13 9.03
CA ASP A 113 -24.40 -7.73 10.44
C ASP A 113 -24.36 -8.94 11.39
N GLU A 114 -25.18 -9.94 11.10
CA GLU A 114 -25.22 -11.22 11.84
C GLU A 114 -23.91 -11.99 11.67
N ALA A 115 -23.37 -12.00 10.44
CA ALA A 115 -22.08 -12.61 10.15
C ALA A 115 -20.96 -11.96 10.98
N LEU A 116 -20.94 -10.63 11.06
CA LEU A 116 -19.94 -9.89 11.83
C LEU A 116 -19.98 -10.26 13.32
N GLU A 117 -21.17 -10.43 13.91
CA GLU A 117 -21.29 -10.86 15.31
C GLU A 117 -20.63 -12.23 15.54
N TYR A 118 -20.92 -13.22 14.69
CA TYR A 118 -20.33 -14.55 14.81
C TYR A 118 -18.83 -14.59 14.44
N PHE A 119 -18.37 -13.79 13.48
CA PHE A 119 -16.95 -13.66 13.18
C PHE A 119 -16.20 -13.06 14.37
N LEU A 120 -16.75 -12.04 15.02
CA LEU A 120 -16.16 -11.45 16.23
C LEU A 120 -16.13 -12.43 17.42
N GLU A 121 -17.14 -13.32 17.54
CA GLU A 121 -17.14 -14.39 18.54
C GLU A 121 -16.01 -15.40 18.30
N ALA A 122 -15.74 -15.76 17.05
CA ALA A 122 -14.72 -16.74 16.69
C ALA A 122 -13.29 -16.15 16.59
N ALA A 123 -13.16 -14.86 16.29
CA ALA A 123 -11.89 -14.18 16.01
C ALA A 123 -10.76 -14.37 17.06
N PRO A 124 -11.02 -14.49 18.37
CA PRO A 124 -9.95 -14.72 19.35
C PRO A 124 -9.20 -16.05 19.17
N GLU A 125 -9.83 -17.06 18.57
CA GLU A 125 -9.26 -18.40 18.38
C GLU A 125 -9.09 -18.74 16.88
N GLU A 126 -9.80 -18.03 15.99
CA GLU A 126 -9.85 -18.31 14.56
C GLU A 126 -9.31 -17.14 13.71
N PRO A 127 -8.06 -17.24 13.22
CA PRO A 127 -7.47 -16.33 12.24
C PRO A 127 -8.36 -15.96 11.06
N GLY A 128 -9.00 -16.94 10.42
CA GLY A 128 -9.91 -16.69 9.31
C GLY A 128 -11.08 -15.79 9.74
N ALA A 129 -11.67 -16.04 10.91
CA ALA A 129 -12.76 -15.21 11.43
C ALA A 129 -12.31 -13.77 11.71
N ALA A 130 -11.09 -13.57 12.22
CA ALA A 130 -10.52 -12.24 12.43
C ALA A 130 -10.37 -11.45 11.13
N ILE A 131 -9.92 -12.10 10.04
CA ILE A 131 -9.81 -11.46 8.71
C ILE A 131 -11.17 -11.00 8.22
N PHE A 132 -12.19 -11.87 8.26
CA PHE A 132 -13.55 -11.52 7.83
C PHE A 132 -14.18 -10.44 8.71
N ALA A 133 -14.03 -10.51 10.03
CA ALA A 133 -14.51 -9.48 10.94
C ALA A 133 -13.86 -8.12 10.63
N ALA A 134 -12.54 -8.09 10.44
CA ALA A 134 -11.83 -6.86 10.11
C ALA A 134 -12.28 -6.29 8.76
N ALA A 135 -12.49 -7.14 7.73
CA ALA A 135 -12.97 -6.72 6.43
C ALA A 135 -14.38 -6.09 6.51
N LEU A 136 -15.32 -6.75 7.21
CA LEU A 136 -16.68 -6.25 7.40
C LEU A 136 -16.72 -4.95 8.22
N LEU A 137 -15.86 -4.80 9.24
CA LEU A 137 -15.72 -3.55 9.98
C LEU A 137 -15.16 -2.44 9.08
N ALA A 138 -14.13 -2.74 8.29
CA ALA A 138 -13.51 -1.79 7.36
C ALA A 138 -14.48 -1.29 6.28
N GLU A 139 -15.39 -2.16 5.82
CA GLU A 139 -16.45 -1.78 4.87
C GLU A 139 -17.45 -0.78 5.47
N LYS A 140 -17.76 -0.91 6.76
CA LYS A 140 -18.66 0.02 7.46
C LYS A 140 -17.99 1.33 7.79
N ASP A 141 -16.78 1.26 8.35
CA ASP A 141 -15.97 2.42 8.71
C ASP A 141 -14.48 2.06 8.67
N LYS A 142 -13.75 2.61 7.68
CA LYS A 142 -12.30 2.43 7.57
C LYS A 142 -11.51 3.04 8.76
N MET A 143 -12.15 3.88 9.58
CA MET A 143 -11.57 4.41 10.82
C MET A 143 -11.80 3.51 12.03
N ASP A 144 -12.45 2.35 11.88
CA ASP A 144 -12.72 1.44 12.99
C ASP A 144 -11.40 0.88 13.56
N TYR A 145 -11.11 1.23 14.82
CA TYR A 145 -9.89 0.81 15.50
C TYR A 145 -9.88 -0.70 15.80
N LYS A 146 -11.06 -1.33 15.91
CA LYS A 146 -11.19 -2.76 16.19
C LYS A 146 -10.78 -3.60 14.99
N ALA A 147 -11.06 -3.13 13.76
CA ALA A 147 -10.57 -3.78 12.55
C ALA A 147 -9.03 -3.85 12.54
N VAL A 148 -8.39 -2.76 12.95
CA VAL A 148 -6.92 -2.68 13.03
C VAL A 148 -6.39 -3.56 14.16
N GLU A 149 -7.01 -3.52 15.34
CA GLU A 149 -6.61 -4.35 16.48
C GLU A 149 -6.65 -5.85 16.14
N LEU A 150 -7.71 -6.30 15.47
CA LEU A 150 -7.83 -7.70 15.03
C LEU A 150 -6.68 -8.14 14.13
N LEU A 151 -6.34 -7.32 13.13
CA LEU A 151 -5.29 -7.65 12.17
C LEU A 151 -3.88 -7.42 12.73
N GLU A 152 -3.65 -6.41 13.56
CA GLU A 152 -2.35 -6.22 14.25
C GLU A 152 -2.02 -7.44 15.10
N ASN A 153 -2.99 -7.93 15.90
CA ASN A 153 -2.81 -9.13 16.71
C ASN A 153 -2.54 -10.38 15.85
N LEU A 154 -3.22 -10.48 14.71
CA LEU A 154 -3.07 -11.61 13.80
C LEU A 154 -1.71 -11.64 13.12
N VAL A 155 -1.30 -10.51 12.52
CA VAL A 155 -0.04 -10.37 11.77
C VAL A 155 1.18 -10.45 12.68
N GLN A 156 1.05 -10.08 13.95
CA GLN A 156 2.13 -10.24 14.95
C GLN A 156 2.17 -11.63 15.59
N SER A 157 1.22 -12.51 15.30
CA SER A 157 1.20 -13.86 15.86
C SER A 157 2.20 -14.76 15.14
N ASP A 158 2.88 -15.64 15.88
CA ASP A 158 3.76 -16.69 15.33
C ASP A 158 2.97 -17.88 14.72
N GLY A 159 1.71 -17.66 14.34
CA GLY A 159 0.83 -18.70 13.82
C GLY A 159 1.20 -19.12 12.40
N GLU A 160 1.11 -20.42 12.10
CA GLU A 160 1.23 -20.91 10.73
C GLU A 160 -0.10 -20.71 9.97
N PHE A 161 0.00 -20.31 8.70
CA PHE A 161 -1.13 -20.07 7.81
C PHE A 161 -1.03 -20.93 6.55
N PRO A 162 -2.16 -21.43 6.00
CA PRO A 162 -3.51 -21.39 6.58
C PRO A 162 -3.63 -22.30 7.83
N THR A 163 -4.57 -22.01 8.74
CA THR A 163 -4.89 -22.92 9.86
C THR A 163 -5.72 -24.12 9.38
N PRO A 164 -5.81 -25.23 10.13
CA PRO A 164 -6.65 -26.38 9.73
C PRO A 164 -8.12 -26.03 9.49
N LEU A 165 -8.67 -25.05 10.21
CA LEU A 165 -10.05 -24.59 10.00
C LEU A 165 -10.16 -23.67 8.78
N MET A 166 -9.13 -22.86 8.48
CA MET A 166 -9.06 -22.14 7.22
C MET A 166 -8.96 -23.10 6.03
N GLU A 167 -8.18 -24.17 6.11
CA GLU A 167 -8.15 -25.21 5.07
C GLU A 167 -9.52 -25.89 4.91
N LYS A 168 -10.19 -26.21 6.03
CA LYS A 168 -11.49 -26.88 6.01
C LYS A 168 -12.61 -26.02 5.40
N TYR A 169 -12.65 -24.72 5.73
CA TYR A 169 -13.79 -23.85 5.42
C TYR A 169 -13.50 -22.81 4.34
N LEU A 170 -12.23 -22.45 4.14
CA LEU A 170 -11.80 -21.27 3.39
C LEU A 170 -10.73 -21.59 2.32
N ALA A 171 -10.41 -22.86 2.05
CA ALA A 171 -9.37 -23.23 1.08
C ALA A 171 -9.57 -22.61 -0.31
N GLU A 172 -10.81 -22.47 -0.76
CA GLU A 172 -11.15 -21.84 -2.05
C GLU A 172 -11.59 -20.38 -1.90
N ALA A 173 -11.68 -19.87 -0.66
CA ALA A 173 -12.11 -18.52 -0.40
C ALA A 173 -11.04 -17.53 -0.88
N ARG A 174 -11.48 -16.55 -1.68
CA ARG A 174 -10.62 -15.46 -2.16
C ARG A 174 -11.20 -14.11 -1.77
N VAL A 175 -10.32 -13.19 -1.39
CA VAL A 175 -10.64 -11.80 -1.07
C VAL A 175 -10.02 -10.92 -2.14
N ASP A 176 -10.84 -10.02 -2.68
CA ASP A 176 -10.37 -8.99 -3.59
C ASP A 176 -9.83 -7.82 -2.77
N ILE A 177 -8.57 -7.50 -3.01
CA ILE A 177 -7.82 -6.49 -2.28
C ILE A 177 -7.36 -5.42 -3.26
N GLU A 178 -7.78 -4.19 -3.01
CA GLU A 178 -7.28 -3.02 -3.73
C GLU A 178 -5.85 -2.73 -3.27
N ILE A 179 -4.89 -2.85 -4.20
CA ILE A 179 -3.48 -2.58 -3.92
C ILE A 179 -3.14 -1.13 -4.26
N THR A 180 -3.70 -0.66 -5.36
CA THR A 180 -3.70 0.72 -5.82
C THR A 180 -5.07 1.00 -6.43
N PRO A 181 -5.42 2.27 -6.72
CA PRO A 181 -6.66 2.59 -7.43
C PRO A 181 -6.81 1.91 -8.81
N ASN A 182 -5.72 1.42 -9.41
CA ASN A 182 -5.71 0.81 -10.74
C ASN A 182 -5.53 -0.71 -10.72
N VAL A 183 -5.11 -1.29 -9.59
CA VAL A 183 -4.74 -2.70 -9.47
C VAL A 183 -5.42 -3.29 -8.25
N THR A 184 -6.32 -4.24 -8.52
CA THR A 184 -6.91 -5.14 -7.53
C THR A 184 -6.28 -6.51 -7.71
N THR A 185 -6.04 -7.22 -6.61
CA THR A 185 -5.61 -8.63 -6.63
C THR A 185 -6.63 -9.50 -5.91
N SER A 186 -6.80 -10.73 -6.38
CA SER A 186 -7.61 -11.73 -5.69
C SER A 186 -6.69 -12.69 -4.94
N ALA A 187 -6.64 -12.56 -3.61
CA ALA A 187 -5.74 -13.34 -2.75
C ALA A 187 -6.53 -14.42 -1.98
N PRO A 188 -5.93 -15.60 -1.71
CA PRO A 188 -6.49 -16.55 -0.74
C PRO A 188 -6.69 -15.88 0.63
N VAL A 189 -7.63 -16.38 1.43
CA VAL A 189 -7.74 -15.94 2.83
C VAL A 189 -6.57 -16.53 3.62
N ASP A 190 -5.49 -15.77 3.76
CA ASP A 190 -4.26 -16.17 4.45
C ASP A 190 -3.56 -14.97 5.14
N GLY A 191 -2.33 -15.18 5.62
CA GLY A 191 -1.54 -14.11 6.26
C GLY A 191 -1.18 -12.95 5.32
N LEU A 192 -1.06 -13.20 4.02
CA LEU A 192 -0.81 -12.16 3.01
C LEU A 192 -2.03 -11.25 2.87
N ALA A 193 -3.23 -11.85 2.76
CA ALA A 193 -4.48 -11.09 2.73
C ALA A 193 -4.69 -10.25 4.00
N ALA A 194 -4.40 -10.81 5.18
CA ALA A 194 -4.45 -10.08 6.45
C ALA A 194 -3.50 -8.88 6.48
N THR A 195 -2.26 -9.07 6.01
CA THR A 195 -1.24 -8.02 5.93
C THR A 195 -1.67 -6.89 5.00
N LEU A 196 -2.16 -7.22 3.80
CA LEU A 196 -2.59 -6.23 2.84
C LEU A 196 -3.83 -5.44 3.30
N LEU A 197 -4.79 -6.12 3.93
CA LEU A 197 -5.95 -5.44 4.53
C LEU A 197 -5.53 -4.49 5.66
N LEU A 198 -4.54 -4.89 6.48
CA LEU A 198 -3.98 -4.03 7.53
C LEU A 198 -3.27 -2.80 6.94
N VAL A 199 -2.54 -2.96 5.84
CA VAL A 199 -1.93 -1.84 5.10
C VAL A 199 -2.99 -0.86 4.61
N GLU A 200 -4.09 -1.35 4.03
CA GLU A 200 -5.21 -0.50 3.57
C GLU A 200 -5.80 0.30 4.74
N LEU A 201 -6.06 -0.36 5.87
CA LEU A 201 -6.59 0.30 7.06
C LEU A 201 -5.62 1.36 7.61
N TYR A 202 -4.32 1.06 7.63
CA TYR A 202 -3.31 2.06 7.98
C TYR A 202 -3.30 3.26 7.03
N GLN A 203 -3.41 3.04 5.71
CA GLN A 203 -3.51 4.12 4.74
C GLN A 203 -4.74 4.99 4.99
N ALA A 204 -5.92 4.38 5.17
CA ALA A 204 -7.16 5.09 5.46
C ALA A 204 -7.03 5.97 6.70
N GLN A 205 -6.39 5.46 7.75
CA GLN A 205 -6.17 6.18 9.02
C GLN A 205 -4.96 7.14 8.99
N ARG A 206 -4.35 7.37 7.81
CA ARG A 206 -3.14 8.19 7.62
C ARG A 206 -1.92 7.69 8.41
N ARG A 207 -1.92 6.42 8.82
CA ARG A 207 -0.84 5.67 9.48
C ARG A 207 0.16 5.09 8.47
N VAL A 208 0.52 5.90 7.47
CA VAL A 208 1.36 5.50 6.33
C VAL A 208 2.73 4.97 6.77
N ARG A 209 3.26 5.42 7.91
CA ARG A 209 4.56 4.96 8.41
C ARG A 209 4.49 3.53 8.94
N GLU A 210 3.40 3.18 9.63
CA GLU A 210 3.15 1.84 10.11
C GLU A 210 2.94 0.86 8.95
N ALA A 211 2.24 1.28 7.89
CA ALA A 211 2.12 0.50 6.66
C ALA A 211 3.47 0.20 6.01
N ILE A 212 4.33 1.22 5.86
CA ILE A 212 5.68 1.03 5.31
C ILE A 212 6.50 0.09 6.19
N ALA A 213 6.50 0.29 7.51
CA ALA A 213 7.28 -0.52 8.43
C ALA A 213 6.83 -1.99 8.41
N LEU A 214 5.51 -2.23 8.42
CA LEU A 214 4.94 -3.57 8.33
C LEU A 214 5.41 -4.30 7.08
N LEU A 215 5.30 -3.64 5.92
CA LEU A 215 5.78 -4.23 4.68
C LEU A 215 7.29 -4.46 4.76
N GLU A 216 8.10 -3.45 5.09
CA GLU A 216 9.57 -3.56 5.11
C GLU A 216 10.13 -4.71 5.97
N GLU A 217 9.40 -5.16 6.99
CA GLU A 217 9.77 -6.29 7.85
C GLU A 217 9.61 -7.66 7.18
N ILE A 218 8.79 -7.77 6.13
CA ILE A 218 8.56 -9.02 5.40
C ILE A 218 9.73 -9.25 4.43
N GLU A 219 10.66 -10.14 4.78
CA GLU A 219 11.86 -10.42 3.96
C GLU A 219 11.50 -10.92 2.54
N GLU A 220 10.37 -11.62 2.41
CA GLU A 220 9.82 -12.15 1.16
C GLU A 220 9.29 -11.06 0.22
N LEU A 221 9.13 -9.81 0.69
CA LEU A 221 8.75 -8.67 -0.15
C LEU A 221 9.66 -8.49 -1.37
N ALA A 222 10.92 -8.92 -1.28
CA ALA A 222 11.87 -8.77 -2.37
C ALA A 222 11.40 -9.50 -3.65
N ASN A 223 10.56 -10.54 -3.49
CA ASN A 223 10.17 -11.41 -4.59
C ASN A 223 8.68 -11.31 -4.95
N GLU A 224 7.82 -10.79 -4.07
CA GLU A 224 6.38 -10.69 -4.31
C GLU A 224 5.98 -9.35 -4.99
N PRO A 225 5.50 -9.36 -6.25
CA PRO A 225 5.19 -8.13 -6.99
C PRO A 225 4.06 -7.32 -6.36
N VAL A 226 3.03 -7.97 -5.82
CA VAL A 226 1.88 -7.27 -5.21
C VAL A 226 2.33 -6.42 -4.02
N LEU A 227 3.18 -6.97 -3.16
CA LEU A 227 3.69 -6.25 -2.01
C LEU A 227 4.71 -5.17 -2.41
N THR A 228 5.50 -5.43 -3.45
CA THR A 228 6.39 -4.42 -4.06
C THR A 228 5.59 -3.23 -4.58
N LEU A 229 4.47 -3.47 -5.26
CA LEU A 229 3.58 -2.41 -5.75
C LEU A 229 2.99 -1.59 -4.61
N SER A 230 2.45 -2.24 -3.58
CA SER A 230 1.91 -1.57 -2.39
C SER A 230 2.96 -0.67 -1.73
N LEU A 231 4.18 -1.16 -1.56
CA LEU A 231 5.28 -0.37 -0.99
C LEU A 231 5.71 0.78 -1.91
N CYS A 232 5.69 0.60 -3.23
CA CYS A 232 5.98 1.68 -4.19
C CYS A 232 4.97 2.83 -4.08
N GLU A 233 3.67 2.54 -3.96
CA GLU A 233 2.64 3.55 -3.73
C GLU A 233 2.88 4.29 -2.41
N LEU A 234 3.12 3.54 -1.32
CA LEU A 234 3.39 4.12 -0.01
C LEU A 234 4.65 4.99 -0.02
N TYR A 235 5.72 4.57 -0.68
CA TYR A 235 6.93 5.36 -0.85
C TYR A 235 6.69 6.62 -1.69
N ALA A 236 5.96 6.51 -2.80
CA ALA A 236 5.60 7.65 -3.62
C ALA A 236 4.79 8.68 -2.82
N SER A 237 3.89 8.22 -1.96
CA SER A 237 3.10 9.10 -1.07
C SER A 237 3.95 9.89 -0.06
N ARG A 238 5.21 9.48 0.14
CA ARG A 238 6.15 10.05 1.11
C ARG A 238 7.37 10.68 0.46
N ASP A 239 7.40 10.81 -0.86
CA ASP A 239 8.54 11.26 -1.67
C ASP A 239 9.82 10.40 -1.45
N LEU A 240 9.66 9.11 -1.16
CA LEU A 240 10.75 8.16 -0.90
C LEU A 240 11.22 7.48 -2.19
N TRP A 241 11.61 8.29 -3.18
CA TRP A 241 11.97 7.84 -4.53
C TRP A 241 13.13 6.84 -4.58
N ASP A 242 14.12 6.96 -3.68
CA ASP A 242 15.24 6.01 -3.61
C ASP A 242 14.78 4.60 -3.21
N GLY A 243 13.76 4.49 -2.35
CA GLY A 243 13.17 3.21 -1.96
C GLY A 243 12.48 2.53 -3.15
N ILE A 244 11.74 3.31 -3.96
CA ILE A 244 11.11 2.80 -5.18
C ILE A 244 12.16 2.28 -6.15
N ILE A 245 13.25 3.04 -6.37
CA ILE A 245 14.35 2.63 -7.25
C ILE A 245 14.96 1.30 -6.80
N GLU A 246 15.25 1.17 -5.51
CA GLU A 246 15.89 -0.05 -5.00
C GLU A 246 14.98 -1.27 -5.13
N ARG A 247 13.68 -1.12 -4.89
CA ARG A 247 12.68 -2.20 -4.97
C ARG A 247 12.35 -2.61 -6.41
N ALA A 248 12.17 -1.63 -7.30
CA ALA A 248 11.61 -1.87 -8.64
C ALA A 248 12.68 -2.14 -9.73
N LYS A 249 13.98 -2.00 -9.43
CA LYS A 249 15.06 -2.05 -10.44
C LYS A 249 15.11 -3.33 -11.28
N ASN A 250 14.66 -4.45 -10.73
CA ASN A 250 14.71 -5.77 -11.39
C ASN A 250 13.35 -6.21 -11.95
N THR A 251 12.33 -5.35 -11.95
CA THR A 251 10.99 -5.72 -12.39
C THR A 251 10.91 -5.93 -13.91
N GLU A 252 10.22 -7.01 -14.30
CA GLU A 252 9.88 -7.32 -15.70
C GLU A 252 8.38 -7.11 -15.96
N PRO A 253 7.96 -6.52 -17.09
CA PRO A 253 6.55 -6.23 -17.38
C PRO A 253 5.79 -7.50 -17.81
N VAL A 254 5.28 -8.26 -16.84
CA VAL A 254 4.59 -9.56 -17.02
C VAL A 254 3.07 -9.47 -16.88
N ASP A 255 2.57 -8.54 -16.07
CA ASP A 255 1.17 -8.29 -15.75
C ASP A 255 0.91 -6.79 -15.49
N ASP A 256 -0.32 -6.43 -15.10
CA ASP A 256 -0.68 -5.05 -14.72
C ASP A 256 0.01 -4.60 -13.41
N VAL A 257 0.25 -5.52 -12.47
CA VAL A 257 0.97 -5.25 -11.21
C VAL A 257 2.39 -4.77 -11.51
N THR A 258 3.12 -5.53 -12.32
CA THR A 258 4.50 -5.21 -12.71
C THR A 258 4.58 -4.02 -13.67
N LEU A 259 3.55 -3.79 -14.49
CA LEU A 259 3.43 -2.56 -15.28
C LEU A 259 3.35 -1.34 -14.37
N GLU A 260 2.51 -1.36 -13.34
CA GLU A 260 2.37 -0.21 -12.42
C GLU A 260 3.62 0.00 -11.56
N ILE A 261 4.31 -1.07 -11.14
CA ILE A 261 5.64 -0.96 -10.51
C ILE A 261 6.61 -0.19 -11.42
N LEU A 262 6.66 -0.50 -12.72
CA LEU A 262 7.54 0.18 -13.67
C LEU A 262 7.14 1.64 -13.90
N ILE A 263 5.85 1.98 -13.79
CA ILE A 263 5.37 3.36 -13.81
C ILE A 263 5.92 4.11 -12.58
N TYR A 264 5.77 3.57 -11.37
CA TYR A 264 6.37 4.15 -10.16
C TYR A 264 7.89 4.28 -10.27
N TYR A 265 8.56 3.27 -10.82
CA TYR A 265 10.00 3.30 -11.01
C TYR A 265 10.45 4.41 -11.96
N ALA A 266 9.76 4.58 -13.09
CA ALA A 266 10.02 5.67 -14.02
C ALA A 266 9.74 7.03 -13.40
N ARG A 267 8.67 7.17 -12.60
CA ARG A 267 8.36 8.39 -11.85
C ARG A 267 9.46 8.72 -10.84
N ALA A 268 9.97 7.73 -10.11
CA ALA A 268 11.10 7.92 -9.22
C ALA A 268 12.35 8.41 -9.97
N MET A 269 12.62 7.92 -11.18
CA MET A 269 13.68 8.44 -12.04
C MET A 269 13.45 9.88 -12.48
N GLN A 270 12.21 10.25 -12.84
CA GLN A 270 11.85 11.63 -13.22
C GLN A 270 12.09 12.61 -12.07
N GLU A 271 11.71 12.24 -10.85
CA GLU A 271 11.94 13.04 -9.65
C GLU A 271 13.43 13.21 -9.32
N LYS A 272 14.28 12.32 -9.85
CA LYS A 272 15.75 12.44 -9.80
C LYS A 272 16.34 13.18 -11.00
N GLY A 273 15.52 13.70 -11.92
CA GLY A 273 15.95 14.34 -13.17
C GLY A 273 16.48 13.37 -14.22
N MET A 274 16.33 12.06 -14.02
CA MET A 274 16.85 11.01 -14.91
C MET A 274 15.86 10.68 -16.04
N HIS A 275 15.47 11.69 -16.82
CA HIS A 275 14.41 11.56 -17.82
C HIS A 275 14.73 10.56 -18.95
N GLU A 276 16.00 10.41 -19.34
CA GLU A 276 16.40 9.41 -20.33
C GLU A 276 16.17 7.98 -19.81
N ALA A 277 16.56 7.72 -18.56
CA ALA A 277 16.34 6.43 -17.91
C ALA A 277 14.84 6.13 -17.77
N ALA A 278 14.04 7.12 -17.36
CA ALA A 278 12.59 6.99 -17.27
C ALA A 278 11.95 6.63 -18.63
N VAL A 279 12.40 7.24 -19.73
CA VAL A 279 11.94 6.86 -21.09
C VAL A 279 12.31 5.41 -21.41
N SER A 280 13.51 4.97 -21.05
CA SER A 280 13.95 3.59 -21.28
C SER A 280 13.06 2.59 -20.55
N VAL A 281 12.79 2.82 -19.26
CA VAL A 281 11.90 1.99 -18.43
C VAL A 281 10.49 1.92 -19.02
N LEU A 282 9.88 3.06 -19.32
CA LEU A 282 8.51 3.10 -19.87
C LEU A 282 8.42 2.54 -21.29
N THR A 283 9.51 2.66 -22.07
CA THR A 283 9.59 2.02 -23.39
C THR A 283 9.63 0.51 -23.28
N LYS A 284 10.36 -0.05 -22.30
CA LYS A 284 10.33 -1.49 -22.01
C LYS A 284 8.94 -1.92 -21.56
N ALA A 285 8.32 -1.19 -20.64
CA ALA A 285 6.98 -1.48 -20.11
C ALA A 285 5.91 -1.50 -21.23
N LEU A 286 6.00 -0.59 -22.20
CA LEU A 286 5.05 -0.46 -23.31
C LEU A 286 5.33 -1.40 -24.51
N ARG A 287 6.24 -2.38 -24.42
CA ARG A 287 6.51 -3.34 -25.52
C ARG A 287 5.42 -4.41 -25.66
N ARG A 288 4.84 -4.86 -24.55
CA ARG A 288 3.80 -5.91 -24.51
C ARG A 288 2.55 -5.33 -23.87
N THR A 289 1.61 -4.90 -24.71
CA THR A 289 0.41 -4.18 -24.28
C THR A 289 -0.87 -5.01 -24.42
N LYS A 290 -0.78 -6.24 -24.92
CA LYS A 290 -1.93 -7.12 -25.06
C LYS A 290 -2.41 -7.53 -23.66
N ASP A 291 -3.72 -7.54 -23.46
CA ASP A 291 -4.36 -7.98 -22.20
C ASP A 291 -3.90 -7.16 -20.97
N ARG A 292 -3.58 -5.87 -21.18
CA ARG A 292 -3.23 -4.90 -20.13
C ARG A 292 -4.34 -3.88 -19.94
N SER A 293 -4.46 -3.36 -18.72
CA SER A 293 -5.37 -2.25 -18.42
C SER A 293 -5.10 -1.04 -19.32
N PRO A 294 -6.09 -0.55 -20.09
CA PRO A 294 -5.94 0.66 -20.91
C PRO A 294 -5.54 1.88 -20.08
N VAL A 295 -6.06 2.00 -18.86
CA VAL A 295 -5.72 3.09 -17.92
C VAL A 295 -4.22 3.06 -17.57
N LEU A 296 -3.66 1.88 -17.24
CA LEU A 296 -2.24 1.76 -16.94
C LEU A 296 -1.35 2.00 -18.17
N LEU A 297 -1.80 1.59 -19.36
CA LEU A 297 -1.09 1.91 -20.60
C LEU A 297 -1.05 3.41 -20.85
N ASN A 298 -2.17 4.11 -20.63
CA ASN A 298 -2.24 5.57 -20.76
C ASN A 298 -1.41 6.28 -19.70
N GLU A 299 -1.39 5.78 -18.47
CA GLU A 299 -0.53 6.28 -17.40
C GLU A 299 0.96 6.17 -17.76
N ALA A 300 1.39 5.02 -18.28
CA ALA A 300 2.76 4.83 -18.75
C ALA A 300 3.12 5.75 -19.94
N ARG A 301 2.19 5.93 -20.89
CA ARG A 301 2.37 6.88 -22.01
C ARG A 301 2.50 8.31 -21.53
N TYR A 302 1.64 8.70 -20.58
CA TYR A 302 1.61 10.03 -20.02
C TYR A 302 2.95 10.38 -19.38
N TRP A 303 3.44 9.54 -18.47
CA TRP A 303 4.75 9.78 -17.84
C TRP A 303 5.89 9.74 -18.85
N ARG A 304 5.82 8.92 -19.90
CA ARG A 304 6.84 8.93 -20.95
C ARG A 304 6.82 10.24 -21.74
N ALA A 305 5.64 10.78 -22.03
CA ALA A 305 5.46 12.06 -22.68
C ALA A 305 6.02 13.22 -21.84
N ILE A 306 5.81 13.20 -20.52
CA ILE A 306 6.43 14.16 -19.58
C ILE A 306 7.96 14.10 -19.68
N SER A 307 8.56 12.90 -19.65
CA SER A 307 10.02 12.78 -19.83
C SER A 307 10.50 13.25 -21.21
N TYR A 308 9.70 13.13 -22.26
CA TYR A 308 10.04 13.69 -23.57
C TYR A 308 10.02 15.21 -23.56
N LEU A 309 9.04 15.84 -22.91
CA LEU A 309 8.98 17.30 -22.76
C LEU A 309 10.23 17.85 -22.07
N GLU A 310 10.64 17.25 -20.95
CA GLU A 310 11.83 17.64 -20.19
C GLU A 310 13.14 17.48 -20.98
N GLN A 311 13.14 16.57 -21.96
CA GLN A 311 14.26 16.39 -22.90
C GLN A 311 14.17 17.29 -24.15
N GLY A 312 13.20 18.19 -24.23
CA GLY A 312 12.96 19.03 -25.42
C GLY A 312 12.39 18.27 -26.63
N LYS A 313 11.99 17.01 -26.45
CA LYS A 313 11.47 16.11 -27.51
C LYS A 313 9.98 16.33 -27.76
N GLN A 314 9.62 17.56 -28.15
CA GLN A 314 8.24 18.03 -28.32
C GLN A 314 7.39 17.13 -29.25
N SER A 315 7.93 16.73 -30.40
CA SER A 315 7.21 15.87 -31.35
C SER A 315 6.84 14.50 -30.77
N GLN A 316 7.74 13.90 -29.98
CA GLN A 316 7.51 12.59 -29.36
C GLN A 316 6.47 12.70 -28.25
N ALA A 317 6.56 13.74 -27.40
CA ALA A 317 5.56 14.04 -26.39
C ALA A 317 4.16 14.24 -27.01
N ASN A 318 4.05 15.05 -28.06
CA ASN A 318 2.77 15.31 -28.74
C ASN A 318 2.14 14.02 -29.28
N LYS A 319 2.93 13.11 -29.87
CA LYS A 319 2.43 11.82 -30.36
C LYS A 319 1.84 10.94 -29.25
N GLU A 320 2.48 10.91 -28.08
CA GLU A 320 1.94 10.16 -26.93
C GLU A 320 0.63 10.79 -26.43
N PHE A 321 0.58 12.11 -26.26
CA PHE A 321 -0.64 12.80 -25.82
C PHE A 321 -1.80 12.63 -26.80
N GLN A 322 -1.55 12.72 -28.12
CA GLN A 322 -2.58 12.47 -29.13
C GLN A 322 -3.13 11.05 -29.05
N ARG A 323 -2.27 10.08 -28.78
CA ARG A 323 -2.69 8.69 -28.61
C ARG A 323 -3.56 8.51 -27.37
N ILE A 324 -3.14 9.07 -26.23
CA ILE A 324 -3.94 9.04 -25.00
C ILE A 324 -5.29 9.70 -25.26
N TYR A 325 -5.33 10.90 -25.82
CA TYR A 325 -6.56 11.63 -26.10
C TYR A 325 -7.52 10.88 -27.04
N ALA A 326 -7.00 10.13 -28.00
CA ALA A 326 -7.82 9.32 -28.90
C ALA A 326 -8.49 8.13 -28.18
N GLU A 327 -7.88 7.63 -27.10
CA GLU A 327 -8.39 6.54 -26.29
C GLU A 327 -9.27 7.05 -25.12
N ASP A 328 -8.84 8.12 -24.46
CA ASP A 328 -9.48 8.78 -23.33
C ASP A 328 -9.17 10.30 -23.33
N PRO A 329 -10.08 11.15 -23.85
CA PRO A 329 -9.91 12.60 -23.90
C PRO A 329 -9.79 13.28 -22.52
N ASP A 330 -10.37 12.68 -21.48
CA ASP A 330 -10.47 13.23 -20.12
C ASP A 330 -9.33 12.74 -19.23
N PHE A 331 -8.41 11.93 -19.77
CA PHE A 331 -7.25 11.43 -19.05
C PHE A 331 -6.34 12.57 -18.58
N ARG A 332 -6.33 12.82 -17.26
CA ARG A 332 -5.51 13.85 -16.60
C ARG A 332 -5.69 15.23 -17.24
N ASP A 333 -4.61 15.84 -17.73
CA ASP A 333 -4.57 17.16 -18.37
C ASP A 333 -4.19 17.08 -19.86
N VAL A 334 -4.39 15.90 -20.49
CA VAL A 334 -3.95 15.64 -21.87
C VAL A 334 -4.59 16.59 -22.87
N ALA A 335 -5.89 16.89 -22.74
CA ALA A 335 -6.59 17.87 -23.57
C ALA A 335 -5.91 19.25 -23.51
N ALA A 336 -5.63 19.74 -22.30
CA ALA A 336 -4.98 21.03 -22.10
C ALA A 336 -3.54 21.05 -22.66
N ARG A 337 -2.80 19.95 -22.52
CA ARG A 337 -1.44 19.81 -23.08
C ARG A 337 -1.46 19.86 -24.60
N LEU A 338 -2.41 19.19 -25.26
CA LEU A 338 -2.54 19.21 -26.71
C LEU A 338 -2.90 20.60 -27.26
N GLU A 339 -3.75 21.35 -26.57
CA GLU A 339 -4.02 22.76 -26.93
C GLU A 339 -2.75 23.61 -26.85
N ALA A 340 -1.93 23.42 -25.81
CA ALA A 340 -0.65 24.14 -25.69
C ALA A 340 0.34 23.82 -26.83
N PHE A 341 0.26 22.65 -27.47
CA PHE A 341 1.05 22.32 -28.67
C PHE A 341 0.55 23.04 -29.93
N ARG A 342 -0.75 23.36 -30.02
CA ARG A 342 -1.34 24.07 -31.17
C ARG A 342 -1.01 25.56 -31.20
N LEU A 343 -0.70 26.13 -30.03
CA LEU A 343 -0.40 27.55 -29.84
C LEU A 343 1.09 27.91 -29.97
N ARG A 344 1.96 26.91 -30.15
CA ARG A 344 3.40 27.06 -30.40
C ARG A 344 3.70 26.86 -31.88
#